data_AF-A0A8H6I9H0-F1
#
_entry.id   AF-A0A8H6I9H0-F1
#
_cell.length_a   1.000
_cell.length_b   1.000
_cell.length_c   1.000
_cell.angle_alpha   90.00
_cell.angle_beta   90.00
_cell.angle_gamma   90.00
#
_symmetry.space_group_name_H-M   'P 1'
#
loop_
_entity.id
_entity.type
_entity.pdbx_description
1 polymer ?
#
loop_
_entity_poly.entity_id
_entity_poly.type
_entity_poly.pdbx_seq_one_letter_code
_entity_poly.pdbx_strand_id
1 'polypeptide(L)'
;KVRAVAKVTGQPSIQIELASDKDARWLKTDQNRDSLGTLIKGTIEERTASMIIEKVPTTFDPATGIPEVEEANGYEKGDITSVRWLKAVTRRYTGQIQAHAIMHFRNAELANRA
;
A
#
# COMPACT_ATOMS: atom_id res chain seq x y z
N LYS A 1 -3.81 -9.51 -23.60
CA LYS A 1 -3.39 -10.93 -23.42
C LYS A 1 -3.12 -11.12 -21.94
N VAL A 2 -3.98 -11.85 -21.20
CA VAL A 2 -3.77 -12.13 -19.76
C VAL A 2 -2.57 -13.07 -19.64
N ARG A 3 -1.54 -12.69 -18.87
CA ARG A 3 -0.30 -13.47 -18.76
C ARG A 3 -0.14 -14.22 -17.44
N ALA A 4 -0.84 -13.84 -16.37
CA ALA A 4 -0.76 -14.54 -15.09
C ALA A 4 -2.06 -14.44 -14.29
N VAL A 5 -2.49 -15.56 -13.71
CA VAL A 5 -3.51 -15.61 -12.66
C VAL A 5 -2.78 -16.02 -11.39
N ALA A 6 -2.64 -15.10 -10.44
CA ALA A 6 -2.03 -15.38 -9.14
C ALA A 6 -3.12 -15.28 -8.08
N LYS A 7 -3.41 -16.40 -7.41
CA LYS A 7 -4.32 -16.44 -6.27
C LYS A 7 -3.59 -15.89 -5.05
N VAL A 8 -3.90 -14.66 -4.63
CA VAL A 8 -3.47 -14.15 -3.32
C VAL A 8 -4.39 -14.76 -2.27
N THR A 9 -3.83 -15.45 -1.28
CA THR A 9 -4.55 -16.29 -0.32
C THR A 9 -5.63 -15.49 0.43
N GLY A 10 -6.91 -15.81 0.18
CA GLY A 10 -8.07 -15.22 0.88
C GLY A 10 -9.19 -14.72 -0.04
N GLN A 11 -8.86 -14.19 -1.22
CA GLN A 11 -9.83 -13.72 -2.23
C GLN A 11 -9.35 -14.06 -3.65
N PRO A 12 -10.25 -14.34 -4.62
CA PRO A 12 -9.86 -14.55 -6.00
C PRO A 12 -9.43 -13.23 -6.66
N SER A 13 -8.12 -12.98 -6.76
CA SER A 13 -7.56 -11.85 -7.49
C SER A 13 -6.92 -12.29 -8.82
N ILE A 14 -6.89 -11.37 -9.79
CA ILE A 14 -6.27 -11.57 -11.12
C ILE A 14 -5.37 -10.37 -11.40
N GLN A 15 -4.14 -10.63 -11.84
CA GLN A 15 -3.24 -9.58 -12.30
C GLN A 15 -3.43 -9.39 -13.81
N ILE A 16 -3.86 -8.19 -14.21
CA ILE A 16 -4.04 -7.83 -15.62
C ILE A 16 -2.82 -7.03 -16.07
N GLU A 17 -2.11 -7.55 -17.06
CA GLU A 17 -1.05 -6.82 -17.77
C GLU A 17 -1.65 -6.15 -19.00
N LEU A 18 -1.42 -4.85 -19.11
CA LEU A 18 -1.92 -4.04 -20.22
C LEU A 18 -0.91 -4.00 -21.35
N ALA A 19 -1.39 -3.78 -22.58
CA ALA A 19 -0.55 -3.85 -23.77
C ALA A 19 0.40 -2.65 -23.90
N SER A 20 0.11 -1.54 -23.22
CA SER A 20 0.93 -0.33 -23.29
C SER A 20 0.84 0.53 -22.03
N ASP A 21 1.83 1.41 -21.84
CA ASP A 21 1.82 2.42 -20.78
C ASP A 21 0.65 3.40 -20.92
N LYS A 22 0.17 3.64 -22.15
CA LYS A 22 -0.99 4.49 -22.41
C LYS A 22 -2.25 3.88 -21.79
N ASP A 23 -2.43 2.57 -21.94
CA ASP A 23 -3.58 1.85 -21.36
C ASP A 23 -3.47 1.82 -19.83
N ALA A 24 -2.26 1.69 -19.29
CA ALA A 24 -2.01 1.77 -17.85
C ALA A 24 -2.33 3.16 -17.27
N ARG A 25 -1.99 4.22 -18.00
CA ARG A 25 -2.36 5.59 -17.61
C ARG A 25 -3.86 5.83 -17.69
N TRP A 26 -4.54 5.25 -18.67
CA TRP A 26 -6.00 5.34 -18.78
C TRP A 26 -6.68 4.80 -17.53
N LEU A 27 -6.18 3.70 -16.94
CA LEU A 27 -6.67 3.14 -15.68
C LEU A 27 -6.26 3.90 -14.41
N LYS A 28 -5.59 5.06 -14.49
CA LYS A 28 -5.24 5.84 -13.29
C LYS A 28 -6.40 6.66 -12.72
N THR A 29 -7.51 6.84 -13.46
CA THR A 29 -8.67 7.60 -12.97
C THR A 29 -9.74 6.67 -12.40
N ASP A 30 -10.42 7.12 -11.36
CA ASP A 30 -11.47 6.33 -10.70
C ASP A 30 -12.58 5.94 -11.66
N GLN A 31 -13.03 6.88 -12.51
CA GLN A 31 -14.05 6.61 -13.53
C GLN A 31 -13.69 5.44 -14.46
N ASN A 32 -12.43 5.38 -14.93
CA ASN A 32 -12.00 4.32 -15.86
C ASN A 32 -11.81 2.99 -15.13
N ARG A 33 -11.35 3.03 -13.87
CA ARG A 33 -11.25 1.83 -13.02
C ARG A 33 -12.62 1.24 -12.74
N ASP A 34 -13.58 2.07 -12.35
CA ASP A 34 -14.95 1.65 -12.05
C ASP A 34 -15.63 1.07 -13.29
N SER A 35 -15.39 1.69 -14.45
CA SER A 35 -15.89 1.19 -15.73
C SER A 35 -15.34 -0.20 -16.06
N LEU A 36 -14.02 -0.41 -15.92
CA LEU A 36 -13.42 -1.72 -16.15
C LEU A 36 -13.83 -2.72 -15.07
N GLY A 37 -13.90 -2.32 -13.81
CA GLY A 37 -14.37 -3.14 -12.68
C GLY A 37 -15.79 -3.66 -12.91
N THR A 38 -16.69 -2.79 -13.35
CA THR A 38 -18.06 -3.16 -13.74
C THR A 38 -18.08 -4.20 -14.87
N LEU A 39 -17.25 -4.00 -15.90
CA LEU A 39 -17.15 -4.92 -17.04
C LEU A 39 -16.67 -6.32 -16.62
N ILE A 40 -15.67 -6.39 -15.72
CA ILE A 40 -15.12 -7.67 -15.25
C ILE A 40 -15.84 -8.22 -14.02
N LYS A 41 -16.89 -7.54 -13.53
CA LYS A 41 -17.62 -7.85 -12.30
C LYS A 41 -16.68 -8.02 -11.09
N GLY A 42 -15.72 -7.11 -10.96
CA GLY A 42 -14.72 -7.12 -9.90
C GLY A 42 -14.29 -5.71 -9.50
N THR A 43 -13.51 -5.62 -8.44
CA THR A 43 -12.90 -4.37 -7.98
C THR A 43 -11.47 -4.29 -8.49
N ILE A 44 -11.08 -3.14 -9.04
CA ILE A 44 -9.68 -2.89 -9.39
C ILE A 44 -9.00 -2.31 -8.17
N GLU A 45 -8.09 -3.07 -7.58
CA GLU A 45 -7.28 -2.59 -6.46
C GLU A 45 -6.23 -1.60 -6.97
N GLU A 46 -6.13 -0.44 -6.32
CA GLU A 46 -4.99 0.44 -6.51
C GLU A 46 -3.72 -0.24 -6.01
N ARG A 47 -2.67 -0.19 -6.83
CA ARG A 47 -1.35 -0.66 -6.39
C ARG A 47 -0.78 0.29 -5.35
N THR A 48 -0.80 -0.16 -4.10
CA THR A 48 -0.01 0.46 -3.04
C THR A 48 1.48 0.11 -3.22
N ALA A 49 2.34 1.02 -2.80
CA ALA A 49 3.79 0.80 -2.76
C ALA A 49 4.22 0.60 -1.31
N SER A 50 5.06 -0.40 -1.05
CA SER A 50 5.46 -0.75 0.33
C SER A 50 6.92 -0.39 0.57
N MET A 51 7.20 0.21 1.71
CA MET A 51 8.55 0.49 2.20
C MET A 51 8.79 -0.13 3.57
N ILE A 52 10.03 -0.54 3.82
CA ILE A 52 10.48 -0.91 5.16
C ILE A 52 11.03 0.33 5.83
N ILE A 53 10.48 0.68 6.98
CA ILE A 53 10.96 1.77 7.82
C ILE A 53 11.74 1.16 8.97
N GLU A 54 13.00 1.52 9.08
CA GLU A 54 13.90 1.04 10.12
C GLU A 54 13.84 1.94 11.36
N LYS A 55 14.20 1.38 12.52
CA LYS A 55 14.40 2.11 13.79
C LYS A 55 13.20 2.95 14.26
N VAL A 56 11.98 2.54 13.92
CA VAL A 56 10.75 3.20 14.37
C VAL A 56 10.59 3.00 15.89
N PRO A 57 10.38 4.07 16.69
CA PRO A 57 10.18 3.96 18.13
C PRO A 57 9.03 3.01 18.47
N THR A 58 9.22 2.12 19.46
CA THR A 58 8.16 1.19 19.86
C THR A 58 6.95 1.86 20.52
N THR A 59 7.09 3.14 20.88
CA THR A 59 6.01 4.03 21.38
C THR A 59 5.09 4.53 20.28
N PHE A 60 5.49 4.47 19.00
CA PHE A 60 4.61 4.78 17.88
C PHE A 60 3.49 3.74 17.77
N ASP A 61 2.25 4.18 17.58
CA ASP A 61 1.12 3.29 17.30
C ASP A 61 0.75 3.34 15.81
N PRO A 62 1.04 2.29 15.03
CA PRO A 62 0.68 2.25 13.61
C PRO A 62 -0.82 2.36 13.31
N ALA A 63 -1.70 2.08 14.29
CA ALA A 63 -3.15 2.17 14.09
C ALA A 63 -3.67 3.61 14.15
N THR A 64 -2.99 4.50 14.87
CA THR A 64 -3.48 5.85 15.17
C THR A 64 -2.51 6.96 14.78
N GLY A 65 -1.21 6.67 14.64
CA GLY A 65 -0.17 7.67 14.36
C GLY A 65 0.02 8.03 12.89
N ILE A 66 -0.75 7.46 11.96
CA ILE A 66 -0.63 7.78 10.52
C ILE A 66 -0.87 9.28 10.25
N PRO A 67 -1.93 9.93 10.77
CA PRO A 67 -2.19 11.35 10.49
C PRO A 67 -1.04 12.26 10.93
N GLU A 68 -0.42 11.98 12.08
CA GLU A 68 0.72 12.76 12.60
C GLU A 68 1.95 12.61 11.70
N VAL A 69 2.20 11.41 11.16
CA VAL A 69 3.29 11.17 10.21
C VAL A 69 3.00 11.88 8.88
N GLU A 70 1.77 11.82 8.39
CA GLU A 70 1.37 12.55 7.18
C GLU A 70 1.58 14.06 7.34
N GLU A 71 1.09 14.63 8.44
CA GLU A 71 1.24 16.06 8.76
C GLU A 71 2.71 16.47 8.89
N ALA A 72 3.51 15.71 9.65
CA ALA A 72 4.91 16.03 9.91
C ALA A 72 5.80 15.99 8.65
N ASN A 73 5.39 15.24 7.62
CA ASN A 73 6.15 15.10 6.36
C ASN A 73 5.51 15.85 5.19
N GLY A 74 4.43 16.59 5.41
CA GLY A 74 3.73 17.34 4.36
C GLY A 74 3.03 16.45 3.33
N TYR A 75 2.63 15.23 3.73
CA TYR A 75 1.83 14.35 2.90
C TYR A 75 0.35 14.72 2.96
N GLU A 76 -0.39 14.40 1.90
CA GLU A 76 -1.83 14.51 1.91
C GLU A 76 -2.45 13.40 2.77
N LYS A 77 -3.62 13.67 3.34
CA LYS A 77 -4.37 12.65 4.08
C LYS A 77 -4.66 11.44 3.18
N GLY A 78 -4.21 10.26 3.59
CA GLY A 78 -4.38 9.01 2.85
C GLY A 78 -3.25 8.72 1.85
N ASP A 79 -2.18 9.51 1.83
CA ASP A 79 -0.96 9.17 1.11
C ASP A 79 -0.29 7.93 1.72
N ILE A 80 -0.40 7.76 3.04
CA ILE A 80 -0.04 6.53 3.76
C ILE A 80 -1.32 5.72 4.00
N THR A 81 -1.46 4.58 3.31
CA THR A 81 -2.67 3.75 3.38
C THR A 81 -2.68 2.82 4.59
N SER A 82 -1.51 2.39 5.07
CA SER A 82 -1.37 1.61 6.29
C SER A 82 0.06 1.55 6.78
N VAL A 83 0.23 1.34 8.09
CA VAL A 83 1.52 1.01 8.70
C VAL A 83 1.31 -0.22 9.57
N ARG A 84 2.26 -1.16 9.52
CA ARG A 84 2.25 -2.32 10.42
C ARG A 84 3.65 -2.70 10.84
N TRP A 85 3.77 -3.27 12.03
CA TRP A 85 5.04 -3.82 12.50
C TRP A 85 5.47 -5.03 11.65
N LEU A 86 6.74 -5.06 11.26
CA LEU A 86 7.33 -6.20 10.54
C LEU A 86 7.44 -7.44 11.45
N LYS A 87 7.68 -7.21 12.76
CA LYS A 87 7.63 -8.24 13.80
C LYS A 87 6.46 -7.99 14.74
N ALA A 88 5.73 -9.04 15.08
CA ALA A 88 4.66 -8.98 16.08
C ALA A 88 5.20 -8.40 17.41
N VAL A 89 4.40 -7.58 18.08
CA VAL A 89 4.76 -6.94 19.35
C VAL A 89 5.10 -8.00 20.42
N THR A 90 4.41 -9.14 20.39
CA THR A 90 4.64 -10.29 21.29
C THR A 90 6.00 -10.98 21.10
N ARG A 91 6.70 -10.70 19.99
CA ARG A 91 8.03 -11.27 19.70
C ARG A 91 9.17 -10.28 19.94
N ARG A 92 8.89 -9.12 20.54
CA ARG A 92 9.90 -8.14 20.91
C ARG A 92 10.63 -8.59 22.17
N TYR A 93 11.91 -8.27 22.27
CA TYR A 93 12.65 -8.50 23.51
C TYR A 93 12.24 -7.45 24.56
N THR A 94 12.31 -7.82 25.83
CA THR A 94 12.02 -6.90 26.93
C THR A 94 12.98 -5.71 26.91
N GLY A 95 12.45 -4.49 26.90
CA GLY A 95 13.26 -3.26 26.83
C GLY A 95 13.62 -2.81 25.40
N GLN A 96 13.06 -3.44 24.37
CA GLN A 96 13.20 -2.96 23.00
C GLN A 96 12.55 -1.58 22.82
N ILE A 97 13.34 -0.59 22.39
CA ILE A 97 12.89 0.80 22.17
C ILE A 97 12.61 1.14 20.71
N GLN A 98 13.08 0.30 19.77
CA GLN A 98 12.93 0.51 18.33
C GLN A 98 12.58 -0.79 17.62
N ALA A 99 11.79 -0.72 16.55
CA ALA A 99 11.41 -1.83 15.70
C ALA A 99 11.34 -1.43 14.23
N HIS A 100 11.12 -2.40 13.34
CA HIS A 100 10.93 -2.15 11.91
C HIS A 100 9.45 -2.20 11.58
N ALA A 101 8.99 -1.29 10.73
CA ALA A 101 7.64 -1.25 10.21
C ALA A 101 7.63 -1.44 8.70
N ILE A 102 6.51 -1.90 8.18
CA ILE A 102 6.17 -1.80 6.77
C ILE A 102 5.15 -0.69 6.65
N MET A 103 5.44 0.30 5.83
CA MET A 103 4.58 1.42 5.50
C MET A 103 4.12 1.28 4.05
N HIS A 104 2.81 1.44 3.83
CA HIS A 104 2.19 1.37 2.53
C HIS A 104 1.78 2.77 2.09
N PHE A 105 2.27 3.20 0.94
CA PHE A 105 1.88 4.44 0.28
C PHE A 105 0.83 4.16 -0.79
N ARG A 106 -0.03 5.14 -1.07
CA ARG A 106 -1.09 5.01 -2.09
C ARG A 106 -0.54 4.80 -3.50
N ASN A 107 0.69 5.23 -3.79
CA ASN A 107 1.35 4.98 -5.06
C ASN A 107 2.89 4.96 -4.93
N ALA A 108 3.54 4.45 -5.98
CA ALA A 108 5.00 4.34 -6.02
C ALA A 108 5.74 5.68 -6.11
N GLU A 109 5.11 6.73 -6.68
CA GLU A 109 5.73 8.04 -6.81
C GLU A 109 5.93 8.69 -5.42
N LEU A 110 4.95 8.53 -4.52
CA LEU A 110 5.05 8.96 -3.13
C LEU A 110 6.09 8.14 -2.35
N ALA A 111 6.04 6.81 -2.46
CA ALA A 111 7.04 5.95 -1.82
C ALA A 111 8.48 6.30 -2.26
N ASN A 112 8.69 6.63 -3.54
CA ASN A 112 10.03 6.97 -4.04
C ASN A 112 10.54 8.34 -3.57
N ARG A 113 9.68 9.20 -3.01
CA ARG A 113 10.04 10.54 -2.50
C ARG A 113 10.15 10.59 -0.98
N ALA A 114 9.78 9.51 -0.30
CA ALA A 114 9.79 9.38 1.15
C ALA A 114 11.19 9.12 1.72
#